data_AF-A0A9Q3BZN8-F1
#
_entry.id   AF-A0A9Q3BZN8-F1
#
_cell.length_a   1.000
_cell.length_b   1.000
_cell.length_c   1.000
_cell.angle_alpha   90.00
_cell.angle_beta   90.00
_cell.angle_gamma   90.00
#
_symmetry.space_group_name_H-M   'P 1'
#
loop_
_entity.id
_entity.type
_entity.pdbx_description
1 polymer ?
#
loop_
_entity_poly.entity_id
_entity_poly.type
_entity_poly.pdbx_seq_one_letter_code
_entity_poly.pdbx_strand_id
1 'polypeptide(L)'
;MSIPSALVSLIYVDWFNSHGKSTRLASIGPIMLICLNLPPSERLKPHNVYVAGIIPGAKEPTALQLNYLLIPLIKELKELWQGYHFSPNSTGSLGSFIRVAILTAIADVVAMRKLTGFISNSGNHLEFLLYSQCSN
;
A
#
# COMPACT_ATOMS: atom_id res chain seq x y z
N MET A 1 8.55 -2.29 23.95
CA MET A 1 7.31 -2.45 23.17
C MET A 1 7.62 -3.44 22.06
N SER A 2 7.18 -4.69 22.20
CA SER A 2 7.44 -5.76 21.22
C SER A 2 6.69 -5.46 19.93
N ILE A 3 7.39 -5.49 18.80
CA ILE A 3 6.76 -5.38 17.49
C ILE A 3 5.95 -6.67 17.30
N PRO A 4 4.63 -6.60 17.07
CA PRO A 4 3.85 -7.80 16.79
C PRO A 4 4.39 -8.48 15.53
N SER A 5 4.47 -9.81 15.55
CA SER A 5 4.94 -10.63 14.42
C SER A 5 4.06 -10.50 13.16
N ALA A 6 2.93 -9.78 13.25
CA ALA A 6 2.04 -9.45 12.15
C ALA A 6 1.69 -7.95 12.18
N LEU A 7 2.01 -7.25 11.09
CA LEU A 7 1.64 -5.88 10.82
C LEU A 7 0.46 -5.87 9.84
N VAL A 8 -0.61 -5.20 10.23
CA VAL A 8 -1.79 -4.95 9.41
C VAL A 8 -1.67 -3.54 8.86
N SER A 9 -1.80 -3.41 7.54
CA SER A 9 -1.63 -2.16 6.83
C SER A 9 -2.80 -1.87 5.90
N LEU A 10 -2.99 -0.60 5.61
CA LEU A 10 -3.89 -0.06 4.59
C LEU A 10 -3.03 0.34 3.39
N ILE A 11 -3.51 0.11 2.16
CA ILE A 11 -2.98 0.79 0.98
C ILE A 11 -3.82 2.04 0.69
N TYR A 12 -3.16 3.18 0.49
CA TYR A 12 -3.78 4.43 0.08
C TYR A 12 -3.26 4.83 -1.29
N VAL A 13 -4.16 5.16 -2.21
CA VAL A 13 -3.82 5.63 -3.55
C VAL A 13 -4.64 6.86 -3.84
N ASP A 14 -3.98 7.95 -4.19
CA ASP A 14 -4.64 9.17 -4.64
C ASP A 14 -3.82 9.80 -5.75
N TRP A 15 -4.47 10.58 -6.61
CA TRP A 15 -3.80 11.43 -7.57
C TRP A 15 -4.52 12.77 -7.61
N PHE A 16 -3.75 13.84 -7.47
CA PHE A 16 -4.30 15.17 -7.47
C PHE A 16 -3.54 16.06 -8.44
N ASN A 17 -4.22 17.09 -8.92
CA ASN A 17 -3.59 18.11 -9.75
C ASN A 17 -2.67 18.97 -8.86
N SER A 18 -1.36 18.89 -9.08
CA SER A 18 -0.38 19.62 -8.27
C SER A 18 -0.30 21.12 -8.60
N HIS A 19 -0.96 21.56 -9.68
CA HIS A 19 -0.91 22.95 -10.17
C HIS A 19 -2.24 23.74 -10.04
N GLY A 20 -3.21 23.25 -9.26
CA GLY A 20 -4.47 23.96 -9.03
C GLY A 20 -5.42 23.99 -10.24
N LYS A 21 -6.58 24.63 -10.08
CA LYS A 21 -7.75 24.49 -10.98
C LYS A 21 -7.52 24.94 -12.44
N SER A 22 -6.47 25.71 -12.73
CA SER A 22 -6.33 26.40 -14.02
C SER A 22 -5.47 25.68 -15.05
N THR A 23 -4.65 24.69 -14.65
CA THR A 23 -3.70 24.04 -15.55
C THR A 23 -3.53 22.56 -15.21
N ARG A 24 -3.96 21.65 -16.10
CA ARG A 24 -3.68 20.20 -16.02
C ARG A 24 -2.24 19.90 -16.48
N LEU A 25 -1.26 20.60 -15.93
CA LEU A 25 0.13 20.50 -16.35
C LEU A 25 0.92 19.43 -15.57
N ALA A 26 0.46 19.06 -14.36
CA ALA A 26 1.10 18.07 -13.49
C ALA A 26 0.04 17.40 -12.58
N SER A 27 -0.09 16.08 -12.65
CA SER A 27 -0.91 15.25 -11.77
C SER A 27 0.01 14.25 -11.08
N ILE A 28 0.17 14.38 -9.76
CA ILE A 28 1.04 13.51 -8.97
C ILE A 28 0.22 12.81 -7.91
N GLY A 29 0.58 11.58 -7.62
CA GLY A 29 -0.18 10.76 -6.70
C GLY A 29 0.69 9.77 -5.93
N PRO A 30 0.63 9.72 -4.60
CA PRO A 30 1.38 8.73 -3.84
C PRO A 30 0.61 7.41 -3.75
N ILE A 31 1.35 6.30 -3.78
CA ILE A 31 0.91 4.98 -3.32
C ILE A 31 1.53 4.79 -1.94
N MET A 32 0.71 4.76 -0.90
CA MET A 32 1.17 4.72 0.49
C MET A 32 0.70 3.45 1.19
N LEU A 33 1.54 2.92 2.09
CA LEU A 33 1.17 1.91 3.08
C LEU A 33 1.13 2.57 4.46
N ILE A 34 0.02 2.37 5.16
CA ILE A 34 -0.22 2.93 6.50
C ILE A 34 -0.43 1.78 7.47
N CYS A 35 0.41 1.69 8.51
CA CYS A 35 0.30 0.64 9.52
C CYS A 35 -0.87 0.91 10.48
N LEU A 36 -1.84 0.00 10.52
CA LEU A 36 -3.04 0.11 11.34
C LEU A 36 -2.81 -0.34 12.80
N ASN A 37 -1.72 -1.04 13.09
CA ASN A 37 -1.32 -1.41 14.46
C ASN A 37 -0.93 -0.18 15.30
N LEU A 38 -0.61 0.95 14.66
CA LEU A 38 -0.29 2.18 15.37
C LEU A 38 -1.58 2.86 15.89
N PRO A 39 -1.50 3.60 17.03
CA PRO A 39 -2.60 4.42 17.50
C PRO A 39 -3.06 5.40 16.41
N PRO A 40 -4.37 5.72 16.30
CA PRO A 40 -4.89 6.61 15.26
C PRO A 40 -4.15 7.95 15.12
N SER A 41 -3.68 8.53 16.22
CA SER A 41 -2.91 9.78 16.25
C SER A 41 -1.52 9.68 15.61
N GLU A 42 -0.99 8.46 15.46
CA GLU A 42 0.36 8.19 14.98
C GLU A 42 0.39 7.73 13.51
N ARG A 43 -0.70 7.15 12.99
CA ARG A 43 -0.73 6.45 11.69
C ARG A 43 -0.29 7.30 10.51
N LEU A 44 -0.69 8.58 10.50
CA LEU A 44 -0.46 9.50 9.38
C LEU A 44 0.72 10.44 9.60
N LYS A 45 1.51 10.23 10.67
CA LYS A 45 2.74 11.00 10.85
C LYS A 45 3.73 10.65 9.74
N PRO A 46 4.48 11.61 9.19
CA PRO A 46 5.40 11.37 8.07
C PRO A 46 6.39 10.21 8.27
N HIS A 47 6.82 9.97 9.52
CA HIS A 47 7.73 8.87 9.86
C HIS A 47 7.06 7.49 9.97
N ASN A 48 5.74 7.41 9.95
CA ASN A 48 4.95 6.17 10.08
C ASN A 48 4.23 5.77 8.77
N VAL A 49 4.40 6.55 7.70
CA VAL A 49 3.81 6.30 6.39
C VAL A 49 4.92 5.82 5.46
N TYR A 50 4.71 4.66 4.82
CA TYR A 50 5.63 4.15 3.82
C TYR A 50 5.13 4.51 2.42
N VAL A 51 5.90 5.31 1.68
CA VAL A 51 5.58 5.65 0.29
C VAL A 51 6.14 4.57 -0.61
N ALA A 52 5.28 3.67 -1.07
CA ALA A 52 5.63 2.55 -1.93
C ALA A 52 5.87 2.96 -3.38
N GLY A 53 5.29 4.07 -3.83
CA GLY A 53 5.48 4.56 -5.18
C GLY A 53 4.90 5.95 -5.38
N ILE A 54 5.36 6.60 -6.44
CA ILE A 54 4.82 7.87 -6.93
C ILE A 54 4.30 7.64 -8.34
N ILE A 55 3.04 7.98 -8.58
CA ILE A 55 2.40 7.98 -9.89
C ILE A 55 2.85 9.24 -10.63
N PRO A 56 3.67 9.13 -11.68
CA PRO A 56 4.14 10.28 -12.44
C PRO A 56 3.12 10.67 -13.53
N GLY A 57 3.00 11.97 -13.81
CA GLY A 57 2.31 12.43 -15.01
C GLY A 57 1.82 13.86 -14.96
N ALA A 58 1.39 14.38 -16.10
CA ALA A 58 0.54 15.58 -16.19
C ALA A 58 -0.95 15.24 -16.09
N LYS A 59 -1.29 13.98 -16.37
CA LYS A 59 -2.65 13.45 -16.45
C LYS A 59 -2.79 12.24 -15.55
N GLU A 60 -4.03 11.99 -15.19
CA GLU A 60 -4.46 10.80 -14.47
C GLU A 60 -4.02 9.51 -15.21
N PRO A 61 -3.44 8.52 -14.50
CA PRO A 61 -2.95 7.30 -15.13
C PRO A 61 -4.08 6.45 -15.68
N THR A 62 -3.85 5.73 -16.77
CA THR A 62 -4.76 4.66 -17.21
C THR A 62 -4.74 3.50 -16.20
N ALA A 63 -5.76 2.64 -16.22
CA ALA A 63 -5.77 1.43 -15.39
C ALA A 63 -4.52 0.58 -15.65
N LEU A 64 -4.13 0.41 -16.91
CA LEU A 64 -2.91 -0.33 -17.28
C LEU A 64 -1.64 0.28 -16.70
N GLN A 65 -1.49 1.60 -16.73
CA GLN A 65 -0.33 2.29 -16.14
C GLN A 65 -0.28 2.13 -14.61
N LEU A 66 -1.42 2.25 -13.94
CA LEU A 66 -1.51 2.00 -12.50
C LEU A 66 -1.11 0.55 -12.16
N ASN A 67 -1.52 -0.41 -12.99
CA ASN A 67 -1.18 -1.82 -12.81
C ASN A 67 0.33 -2.04 -12.85
N TYR A 68 1.03 -1.44 -13.83
CA TYR A 68 2.48 -1.54 -13.91
C TYR A 68 3.20 -0.99 -12.67
N LEU A 69 2.65 0.06 -12.06
CA LEU A 69 3.17 0.60 -10.80
C LEU A 69 2.91 -0.30 -9.59
N LEU A 70 1.80 -1.04 -9.58
CA LEU A 70 1.41 -1.90 -8.45
C LEU A 70 2.05 -3.28 -8.47
N ILE A 71 2.39 -3.84 -9.65
CA ILE A 71 3.02 -5.16 -9.79
C ILE A 71 4.23 -5.36 -8.84
N PRO A 72 5.24 -4.46 -8.78
CA PRO A 72 6.37 -4.64 -7.88
C PRO A 72 5.93 -4.63 -6.41
N LEU A 73 5.05 -3.70 -6.02
CA LEU A 73 4.53 -3.62 -4.67
C LEU A 73 3.81 -4.89 -4.24
N ILE A 74 2.99 -5.48 -5.11
CA ILE A 74 2.27 -6.72 -4.81
C ILE A 74 3.22 -7.89 -4.65
N LYS A 75 4.29 -7.94 -5.46
CA LYS A 75 5.31 -8.98 -5.32
C LYS A 75 5.97 -8.90 -3.93
N GLU A 76 6.37 -7.72 -3.51
CA GLU A 76 6.94 -7.49 -2.17
C GLU A 76 5.94 -7.84 -1.06
N LEU A 77 4.67 -7.43 -1.21
CA LEU A 77 3.62 -7.76 -0.24
C LEU A 77 3.35 -9.28 -0.14
N LYS A 78 3.48 -10.02 -1.24
CA LYS A 78 3.38 -11.49 -1.23
C LYS A 78 4.53 -12.13 -0.46
N GLU A 79 5.74 -11.60 -0.62
CA GLU A 79 6.92 -12.07 0.14
C GLU A 79 6.74 -11.75 1.64
N LEU A 80 6.30 -10.53 1.97
CA LEU A 80 6.02 -10.12 3.34
C LEU A 80 4.85 -10.87 3.99
N TRP A 81 3.89 -11.37 3.21
CA TRP A 81 2.80 -12.22 3.72
C TRP A 81 3.31 -13.58 4.19
N GLN A 82 4.23 -14.20 3.44
CA GLN A 82 4.90 -15.44 3.84
C GLN A 82 5.77 -15.23 5.08
N GLY A 83 6.31 -14.02 5.19
CA GLY A 83 7.04 -13.53 6.35
C GLY A 83 8.51 -13.34 6.06
N TYR A 84 9.09 -12.37 6.75
CA TYR A 84 10.45 -11.92 6.55
C TYR A 84 11.22 -11.94 7.87
N HIS A 85 12.41 -12.53 7.84
CA HIS A 85 13.33 -12.53 8.97
C HIS A 85 14.25 -11.31 8.88
N PHE A 86 14.10 -10.38 9.81
CA PHE A 86 15.07 -9.33 10.02
C PHE A 86 16.30 -9.91 10.69
N SER A 87 17.48 -9.70 10.10
CA SER A 87 18.73 -10.01 10.75
C SER A 87 18.85 -9.24 12.07
N PRO A 88 19.44 -9.85 13.11
CA PRO A 88 19.79 -9.14 14.33
C PRO A 88 20.57 -7.87 13.99
N ASN A 89 20.09 -6.73 14.45
CA ASN A 89 20.86 -5.50 14.42
C ASN A 89 22.00 -5.59 15.44
N SER A 90 23.09 -4.85 15.22
CA SER A 90 24.30 -4.84 16.05
C SER A 90 24.05 -4.49 17.53
N THR A 91 22.85 -4.02 17.86
CA THR A 91 22.36 -3.71 19.20
C THR A 91 21.79 -4.92 19.97
N GLY A 92 21.86 -6.13 19.41
CA GLY A 92 21.54 -7.37 20.14
C GLY A 92 20.05 -7.72 20.21
N SER A 93 19.20 -7.14 19.35
CA SER A 93 17.82 -7.65 19.25
C SER A 93 17.83 -8.98 18.49
N LEU A 94 17.22 -10.02 19.07
CA LEU A 94 16.94 -11.27 18.36
C LEU A 94 16.20 -10.91 17.07
N GLY A 95 16.72 -11.41 15.94
CA GLY A 95 16.15 -11.17 14.62
C GLY A 95 14.63 -11.35 14.66
N SER A 96 13.89 -10.39 14.12
CA SER A 96 12.44 -10.36 14.23
C SER A 96 11.81 -11.00 12.99
N PHE A 97 10.93 -11.97 13.19
CA PHE A 97 10.08 -12.49 12.12
C PHE A 97 8.82 -11.62 12.03
N ILE A 98 8.59 -10.99 10.88
CA ILE A 98 7.39 -10.18 10.65
C ILE A 98 6.62 -10.72 9.45
N ARG A 99 5.29 -10.57 9.51
CA ARG A 99 4.39 -10.70 8.37
C ARG A 99 3.65 -9.39 8.15
N VAL A 100 3.36 -9.05 6.90
CA VAL A 100 2.54 -7.88 6.56
C VAL A 100 1.27 -8.33 5.84
N ALA A 101 0.13 -7.83 6.30
CA ALA A 101 -1.19 -8.05 5.71
C ALA A 101 -1.79 -6.72 5.26
N ILE A 102 -2.45 -6.69 4.10
CA ILE A 102 -3.22 -5.53 3.66
C ILE A 102 -4.69 -5.74 4.01
N LEU A 103 -5.23 -4.92 4.91
CA LEU A 103 -6.63 -5.00 5.34
C LEU A 103 -7.59 -4.41 4.31
N THR A 104 -7.24 -3.24 3.78
CA THR A 104 -8.13 -2.50 2.87
C THR A 104 -7.35 -1.56 1.97
N ALA A 105 -8.02 -1.08 0.92
CA ALA A 105 -7.55 -0.04 0.02
C ALA A 105 -8.46 1.19 0.16
N ILE A 106 -7.86 2.35 0.38
CA ILE A 106 -8.56 3.64 0.38
C ILE A 106 -8.07 4.44 -0.82
N ALA A 107 -9.02 4.87 -1.64
CA ALA A 107 -8.76 5.71 -2.79
C ALA A 107 -10.02 6.51 -3.12
N ASP A 108 -9.91 7.55 -3.93
CA ASP A 108 -11.09 8.24 -4.47
C ASP A 108 -11.90 7.31 -5.38
N VAL A 109 -13.11 7.70 -5.77
CA VAL A 109 -14.01 6.82 -6.55
C VAL A 109 -13.37 6.40 -7.88
N VAL A 110 -12.59 7.27 -8.50
CA VAL A 110 -11.98 7.00 -9.81
C VAL A 110 -10.77 6.07 -9.66
N ALA A 111 -9.99 6.22 -8.59
CA ALA A 111 -8.91 5.33 -8.16
C ALA A 111 -9.38 3.96 -7.80
N MET A 112 -10.43 3.87 -6.98
CA MET A 112 -11.01 2.60 -6.60
C MET A 112 -11.44 1.80 -7.84
N ARG A 113 -12.07 2.42 -8.84
CA ARG A 113 -12.47 1.71 -10.08
C ARG A 113 -11.29 1.10 -10.84
N LYS A 114 -10.13 1.76 -10.83
CA LYS A 114 -8.93 1.24 -11.51
C LYS A 114 -8.23 0.18 -10.67
N LEU A 115 -8.19 0.37 -9.36
CA LEU A 115 -7.67 -0.61 -8.40
C LEU A 115 -8.49 -1.91 -8.44
N THR A 116 -9.82 -1.84 -8.45
CA THR A 116 -10.68 -3.03 -8.52
C THR A 116 -10.55 -3.74 -9.87
N GLY A 117 -10.40 -3.00 -10.97
CA GLY A 117 -10.11 -3.57 -12.29
C GLY A 117 -8.80 -4.36 -12.33
N PHE A 118 -7.82 -3.99 -11.50
CA PHE A 118 -6.60 -4.76 -11.30
C PHE A 118 -6.82 -5.98 -10.40
N ILE A 119 -7.53 -5.83 -9.28
CA ILE A 119 -7.83 -6.92 -8.35
C ILE A 119 -8.51 -8.08 -9.11
N SER A 120 -9.38 -7.78 -10.08
CA SER A 120 -10.07 -8.78 -10.91
C SER A 120 -9.15 -9.48 -11.95
N ASN A 121 -8.21 -8.77 -12.58
CA ASN A 121 -7.33 -9.34 -13.62
C ASN A 121 -6.01 -9.94 -13.08
N SER A 122 -5.61 -9.60 -11.86
CA SER A 122 -4.39 -10.10 -11.20
C SER A 122 -4.63 -11.37 -10.36
N GLY A 123 -5.66 -12.15 -10.73
CA GLY A 123 -5.90 -13.52 -10.29
C GLY A 123 -5.84 -13.70 -8.77
N ASN A 124 -6.98 -13.63 -8.10
CA ASN A 124 -7.26 -14.24 -6.79
C ASN A 124 -6.44 -13.76 -5.57
N HIS A 125 -5.42 -12.90 -5.67
CA HIS A 125 -4.47 -12.74 -4.56
C HIS A 125 -4.56 -11.43 -3.75
N LEU A 126 -4.83 -10.27 -4.36
CA LEU A 126 -5.19 -9.08 -3.59
C LEU A 126 -6.59 -9.21 -2.99
N GLU A 127 -7.48 -9.85 -3.74
CA GLU A 127 -8.80 -10.23 -3.25
C GLU A 127 -8.67 -11.14 -2.02
N PHE A 128 -7.79 -12.16 -2.02
CA PHE A 128 -7.56 -13.00 -0.83
C PHE A 128 -7.09 -12.22 0.41
N LEU A 129 -6.23 -11.21 0.23
CA LEU A 129 -5.75 -10.37 1.34
C LEU A 129 -6.87 -9.48 1.91
N LEU A 130 -7.79 -9.04 1.07
CA LEU A 130 -8.96 -8.23 1.45
C LEU A 130 -10.14 -9.09 1.97
N TYR A 131 -10.39 -10.27 1.38
CA TYR A 131 -11.54 -11.15 1.65
C TYR A 131 -11.37 -12.05 2.88
N SER A 132 -10.15 -12.17 3.43
CA SER A 132 -9.92 -12.88 4.71
C SER A 132 -10.67 -12.24 5.90
N GLN A 133 -11.40 -11.14 5.72
CA GLN A 133 -12.26 -10.51 6.72
C GLN A 133 -13.76 -10.81 6.55
N CYS A 134 -14.19 -11.53 5.51
CA CYS A 134 -15.63 -11.80 5.26
C CYS A 134 -16.03 -13.28 5.31
N SER A 135 -15.14 -14.19 5.72
CA SER A 135 -15.52 -15.60 5.90
C SER A 135 -14.88 -16.19 7.15
N ASN A 136 -15.46 -15.86 8.30
CA ASN A 136 -15.68 -16.80 9.40
C ASN A 136 -17.19 -16.90 9.61
#